data_AF-A0AAV2DS08-F1
#
_entry.id   AF-A0AAV2DS08-F1
#
_cell.length_a   1.000
_cell.length_b   1.000
_cell.length_c   1.000
_cell.angle_alpha   90.00
_cell.angle_beta   90.00
_cell.angle_gamma   90.00
#
_symmetry.space_group_name_H-M   'P 1'
#
loop_
_entity.id
_entity.type
_entity.pdbx_description
1 polymer ?
#
loop_
_entity_poly.entity_id
_entity_poly.type
_entity_poly.pdbx_seq_one_letter_code
_entity_poly.pdbx_strand_id
1 'polypeptide(L)'
;MVALPKKEGGVGFKDLYSWNQVCLVRHMWAVLNDQQTLWIAWLKDYRLRNLDIWEVETKGSWLWNKVLQMRDKVKSALQVTDDGITWLSNPMSRFTIQVVWDTIRPKQPIVPWHELVWRKH
;
A
#
# COMPACT_ATOMS: atom_id res chain seq x y z
N MET A 1 -13.03 -2.69 -15.35
CA MET A 1 -13.50 -1.42 -15.93
C MET A 1 -13.83 -0.32 -14.90
N VAL A 2 -14.26 -0.64 -13.66
CA VAL A 2 -14.87 0.40 -12.79
C VAL A 2 -13.87 1.24 -11.98
N ALA A 3 -12.62 0.80 -11.78
CA ALA A 3 -11.71 1.48 -10.83
C ALA A 3 -10.43 2.10 -11.42
N LEU A 4 -10.26 2.12 -12.75
CA LEU A 4 -9.05 2.69 -13.34
C LEU A 4 -9.11 4.23 -13.36
N PRO A 5 -7.95 4.92 -13.38
CA PRO A 5 -7.92 6.34 -13.63
C PRO A 5 -8.62 6.69 -14.94
N LYS A 6 -9.17 7.90 -15.03
CA LYS A 6 -9.81 8.39 -16.26
C LYS A 6 -8.88 8.26 -17.48
N LYS A 7 -7.57 8.51 -17.29
CA LYS A 7 -6.52 8.35 -18.31
C LYS A 7 -6.41 6.93 -18.89
N GLU A 8 -6.76 5.93 -18.10
CA GLU A 8 -6.72 4.52 -18.47
C GLU A 8 -8.13 4.00 -18.83
N GLY A 9 -9.09 4.90 -19.08
CA GLY A 9 -10.44 4.55 -19.53
C GLY A 9 -11.41 4.15 -18.42
N GLY A 10 -11.06 4.35 -17.16
CA GLY A 10 -11.95 4.06 -16.02
C GLY A 10 -12.75 5.25 -15.51
N VAL A 11 -13.73 4.99 -14.65
CA VAL A 11 -14.61 6.02 -14.06
C VAL A 11 -13.92 6.78 -12.90
N GLY A 12 -12.81 6.23 -12.38
CA GLY A 12 -12.04 6.83 -11.27
C GLY A 12 -12.56 6.50 -9.86
N PHE A 13 -13.54 5.61 -9.71
CA PHE A 13 -14.01 5.16 -8.41
C PHE A 13 -13.12 4.04 -7.86
N LYS A 14 -12.50 4.26 -6.70
CA LYS A 14 -11.69 3.23 -6.04
C LYS A 14 -12.61 2.14 -5.48
N ASP A 15 -12.43 0.91 -5.94
CA ASP A 15 -13.18 -0.26 -5.46
C ASP A 15 -12.86 -0.59 -3.98
N LEU A 16 -13.84 -1.14 -3.26
CA LEU A 16 -13.75 -1.54 -1.84
C LEU A 16 -12.60 -2.52 -1.59
N TYR A 17 -12.37 -3.45 -2.53
CA TYR A 17 -11.24 -4.38 -2.42
C TYR A 17 -9.89 -3.65 -2.47
N SER A 18 -9.75 -2.70 -3.39
CA SER A 18 -8.54 -1.87 -3.50
C SER A 18 -8.34 -0.99 -2.26
N TRP A 19 -9.43 -0.43 -1.72
CA TRP A 19 -9.40 0.33 -0.47
C TRP A 19 -8.93 -0.51 0.72
N ASN A 20 -9.45 -1.72 0.85
CA ASN A 20 -9.03 -2.63 1.92
C ASN A 20 -7.53 -2.94 1.83
N GLN A 21 -7.00 -3.17 0.62
CA GLN A 21 -5.57 -3.35 0.41
C GLN A 21 -4.75 -2.12 0.81
N VAL A 22 -5.20 -0.91 0.46
CA VAL A 22 -4.53 0.33 0.87
C VAL A 22 -4.56 0.48 2.40
N CYS A 23 -5.67 0.14 3.05
CA CYS A 23 -5.78 0.16 4.51
C CYS A 23 -4.81 -0.83 5.17
N LEU A 24 -4.67 -2.05 4.63
CA LEU A 24 -3.70 -3.03 5.12
C LEU A 24 -2.26 -2.52 5.01
N VAL A 25 -1.91 -1.90 3.87
CA VAL A 25 -0.58 -1.30 3.67
C VAL A 25 -0.36 -0.11 4.61
N ARG A 26 -1.41 0.67 4.92
CA ARG A 26 -1.33 1.75 5.92
C ARG A 26 -0.97 1.21 7.30
N HIS A 27 -1.60 0.13 7.71
CA HIS A 27 -1.30 -0.53 8.98
C HIS A 27 0.14 -1.05 9.00
N MET A 28 0.58 -1.69 7.92
CA MET A 28 1.97 -2.14 7.77
C MET A 28 2.97 -0.97 7.83
N TRP A 29 2.68 0.13 7.13
CA TRP A 29 3.52 1.33 7.13
C TRP A 29 3.63 1.95 8.53
N ALA A 30 2.54 1.93 9.30
CA ALA A 30 2.54 2.42 10.67
C ALA A 30 3.45 1.55 11.57
N VAL A 31 3.45 0.23 11.38
CA VAL A 31 4.37 -0.70 12.08
C VAL A 31 5.83 -0.40 11.73
N LEU A 32 6.12 -0.18 10.44
CA LEU A 32 7.47 0.12 9.94
C LEU A 32 8.04 1.44 10.48
N ASN A 33 7.19 2.45 10.66
CA ASN A 33 7.59 3.77 11.17
C ASN A 33 7.42 3.90 12.69
N ASP A 34 7.27 2.77 13.38
CA ASP A 34 7.09 2.68 14.82
C ASP A 34 6.08 3.69 15.38
N GLN A 35 4.91 3.79 14.74
CA GLN A 35 3.89 4.71 15.23
C GLN A 35 3.46 4.27 16.64
N GLN A 36 3.40 5.24 17.55
CA GLN A 36 3.05 5.05 18.97
C GLN A 36 1.54 4.79 19.14
N THR A 37 1.05 3.71 18.55
CA THR A 37 -0.33 3.24 18.72
C THR A 37 -0.35 1.98 19.56
N LEU A 38 -1.41 1.80 20.37
CA LEU A 38 -1.58 0.63 21.22
C LEU A 38 -1.55 -0.67 20.42
N TRP A 39 -2.13 -0.68 19.22
CA TRP A 39 -2.12 -1.83 18.32
C TRP A 39 -0.71 -2.21 17.88
N ILE A 40 0.16 -1.23 17.59
CA ILE A 40 1.56 -1.47 17.20
C ILE A 40 2.38 -1.95 18.38
N ALA A 41 2.22 -1.33 19.56
CA ALA A 41 2.89 -1.77 20.79
C ALA A 41 2.54 -3.23 21.11
N TRP A 42 1.25 -3.58 21.06
CA TRP A 42 0.78 -4.96 21.23
C TRP A 42 1.33 -5.90 20.15
N LEU A 43 1.36 -5.46 18.88
CA LEU A 43 1.88 -6.26 17.78
C LEU A 43 3.37 -6.54 17.96
N LYS A 44 4.15 -5.55 18.38
CA LYS A 44 5.59 -5.66 18.61
C LYS A 44 5.90 -6.63 19.75
N ASP A 45 5.19 -6.51 20.86
CA ASP A 45 5.39 -7.35 22.04
C ASP A 45 4.91 -8.79 21.80
N TYR A 46 3.68 -8.95 21.32
CA TYR A 46 3.04 -10.26 21.22
C TYR A 46 3.43 -11.05 19.97
N ARG A 47 3.54 -10.36 18.82
CA ARG A 47 3.61 -11.02 17.51
C ARG A 47 4.98 -10.93 16.84
N LEU A 48 5.61 -9.75 16.86
CA LEU A 48 6.95 -9.57 16.29
C LEU A 48 8.04 -9.99 17.28
N ARG A 49 7.80 -9.95 18.59
CA ARG A 49 8.79 -10.24 19.65
C ARG A 49 10.10 -9.45 19.44
N ASN A 50 9.97 -8.17 19.08
CA ASN A 50 11.09 -7.29 18.70
C ASN A 50 11.88 -7.68 17.43
N LEU A 51 11.35 -8.56 16.58
CA LEU A 51 11.90 -8.83 15.25
C LEU A 51 11.33 -7.86 14.21
N ASP A 52 12.09 -7.67 13.13
CA ASP A 52 11.62 -6.89 11.99
C ASP A 52 10.52 -7.62 11.21
N ILE A 53 9.55 -6.85 10.72
CA ILE A 53 8.44 -7.39 9.91
C ILE A 53 8.93 -8.12 8.64
N TRP A 54 10.16 -7.87 8.22
CA TRP A 54 10.80 -8.50 7.06
C TRP A 54 11.28 -9.92 7.34
N GLU A 55 11.60 -10.23 8.59
CA GLU A 55 12.17 -11.51 9.02
C GLU A 55 11.10 -12.49 9.54
N VAL A 56 9.89 -11.97 9.82
CA VAL A 56 8.81 -12.80 10.34
C VAL A 56 8.14 -13.61 9.23
N GLU A 57 8.23 -14.93 9.34
CA GLU A 57 7.54 -15.92 8.49
C GLU A 57 6.36 -16.61 9.19
N THR A 58 6.05 -16.24 10.43
CA THR A 58 5.07 -16.98 11.24
C THR A 58 3.65 -16.86 10.66
N LYS A 59 3.08 -18.01 10.27
CA LYS A 59 1.66 -18.12 9.90
C LYS A 59 0.80 -17.73 11.10
N GLY A 60 -0.02 -16.71 10.94
CA GLY A 60 -0.80 -16.11 12.02
C GLY A 60 -2.30 -16.10 11.76
N SER A 61 -2.98 -15.14 12.39
CA SER A 61 -4.40 -14.89 12.11
C SER A 61 -4.61 -14.51 10.65
N TRP A 62 -5.84 -14.65 10.14
CA TRP A 62 -6.19 -14.30 8.76
C TRP A 62 -5.72 -12.88 8.39
N LEU A 63 -5.93 -11.90 9.27
CA LEU A 63 -5.49 -10.53 9.09
C LEU A 63 -3.96 -10.42 8.99
N TRP A 64 -3.22 -11.13 9.85
CA TRP A 64 -1.76 -11.14 9.82
C TRP A 64 -1.22 -11.70 8.51
N ASN A 65 -1.80 -12.82 8.05
CA ASN A 65 -1.43 -13.41 6.76
C ASN A 65 -1.72 -12.44 5.60
N LYS A 66 -2.79 -11.63 5.69
CA LYS A 66 -3.07 -10.58 4.71
C LYS A 66 -2.06 -9.43 4.76
N VAL A 67 -1.61 -9.03 5.95
CA VAL A 67 -0.54 -8.03 6.09
C VAL A 67 0.77 -8.54 5.48
N LEU A 68 1.16 -9.79 5.74
CA LEU A 68 2.35 -10.41 5.13
C LEU A 68 2.25 -10.51 3.60
N GLN A 69 1.08 -10.91 3.07
CA GLN A 69 0.84 -10.90 1.61
C GLN A 69 1.01 -9.50 1.01
N MET A 70 0.55 -8.45 1.71
CA MET A 70 0.70 -7.08 1.24
C MET A 70 2.14 -6.60 1.36
N ARG A 71 2.87 -6.98 2.42
CA ARG A 71 4.32 -6.74 2.57
C ARG A 71 5.06 -7.22 1.34
N ASP A 72 4.84 -8.47 0.94
CA ASP A 72 5.54 -9.06 -0.19
C ASP A 72 5.19 -8.35 -1.52
N LYS A 73 3.94 -7.88 -1.67
CA LYS A 73 3.52 -7.09 -2.83
C LYS A 73 4.17 -5.72 -2.94
N VAL A 74 4.37 -5.02 -1.81
CA VAL A 74 4.93 -3.66 -1.81
C VAL A 74 6.45 -3.63 -1.62
N LYS A 75 7.07 -4.77 -1.27
CA LYS A 75 8.51 -4.88 -1.00
C LYS A 75 9.39 -4.31 -2.12
N SER A 76 9.04 -4.55 -3.39
CA SER A 76 9.79 -4.04 -4.54
C SER A 76 9.61 -2.54 -4.79
N ALA A 77 8.60 -1.92 -4.20
CA ALA A 77 8.30 -0.49 -4.34
C ALA A 77 8.84 0.35 -3.17
N LEU A 78 9.43 -0.30 -2.17
CA LEU A 78 9.99 0.31 -0.98
C LEU A 78 11.51 0.30 -1.06
N GLN A 79 12.13 1.35 -0.54
CA GLN A 79 13.57 1.45 -0.37
C GLN A 79 13.87 1.59 1.12
N VAL A 80 14.74 0.72 1.62
CA VAL A 80 15.26 0.80 2.99
C VAL A 80 16.58 1.55 2.91
N THR A 81 16.65 2.70 3.60
CA THR A 81 17.83 3.56 3.72
C THR A 81 18.18 3.73 5.19
N ASP A 82 19.39 4.21 5.49
CA ASP A 82 19.82 4.48 6.88
C ASP A 82 18.90 5.48 7.60
N ASP A 83 18.27 6.39 6.85
CA ASP A 83 17.31 7.38 7.35
C ASP A 83 15.86 6.85 7.51
N GLY A 84 15.64 5.55 7.23
CA GLY A 84 14.33 4.89 7.33
C GLY A 84 13.83 4.31 6.01
N ILE A 85 12.53 4.01 5.96
CA ILE A 85 11.90 3.34 4.81
C ILE A 85 11.13 4.37 3.98
N THR A 86 11.39 4.42 2.68
CA THR A 86 10.78 5.36 1.73
C THR A 86 10.07 4.63 0.58
N TRP A 87 9.11 5.30 -0.04
CA TRP A 87 8.49 4.81 -1.28
C TRP A 87 9.33 5.26 -2.48
N LEU A 88 9.68 4.34 -3.39
CA LEU A 88 10.44 4.68 -4.60
C LEU A 88 9.72 5.73 -5.49
N SER A 89 8.40 5.73 -5.45
CA SER A 89 7.55 6.67 -6.20
C SER A 89 7.25 7.97 -5.45
N ASN A 90 7.69 8.10 -4.19
CA ASN A 90 7.46 9.30 -3.38
C ASN A 90 8.67 9.65 -2.51
N PRO A 91 9.57 10.53 -2.98
CA PRO A 91 10.80 10.89 -2.30
C PRO A 91 10.59 11.66 -0.97
N MET A 92 9.38 12.15 -0.68
CA MET A 92 9.10 12.80 0.61
C MET A 92 8.83 11.81 1.76
N SER A 93 8.87 10.50 1.50
CA SER A 93 8.62 9.44 2.49
C SER A 93 7.25 9.49 3.20
N ARG A 94 6.29 10.28 2.71
CA ARG A 94 4.95 10.35 3.31
C ARG A 94 4.05 9.24 2.75
N PHE A 95 3.36 8.53 3.62
CA PHE A 95 2.29 7.63 3.23
C PHE A 95 1.14 8.41 2.58
N THR A 96 0.72 8.00 1.38
CA THR A 96 -0.54 8.48 0.80
C THR A 96 -1.31 7.32 0.17
N ILE A 97 -2.64 7.41 0.25
CA ILE A 97 -3.55 6.43 -0.36
C ILE A 97 -3.27 6.33 -1.87
N GLN A 98 -2.93 7.44 -2.52
CA GLN A 98 -2.67 7.48 -3.95
C GLN A 98 -1.38 6.73 -4.32
N VAL A 99 -0.26 6.99 -3.62
CA VAL A 99 1.02 6.30 -3.86
C VAL A 99 0.87 4.79 -3.69
N VAL A 100 0.21 4.36 -2.61
CA VAL A 100 -0.03 2.94 -2.34
C VAL A 100 -0.92 2.34 -3.41
N TRP A 101 -2.00 3.02 -3.77
CA TRP A 101 -2.93 2.54 -4.78
C TRP A 101 -2.27 2.42 -6.16
N ASP A 102 -1.46 3.41 -6.56
CA ASP A 102 -0.67 3.39 -7.80
C ASP A 102 0.39 2.26 -7.81
N THR A 103 0.86 1.87 -6.63
CA THR A 103 1.85 0.79 -6.46
C THR A 103 1.23 -0.59 -6.56
N ILE A 104 0.07 -0.81 -5.92
CA ILE A 104 -0.56 -2.15 -5.86
C ILE A 104 -1.45 -2.46 -7.06
N ARG A 105 -1.94 -1.44 -7.78
CA ARG A 105 -2.87 -1.65 -8.89
C ARG A 105 -2.15 -2.21 -10.11
N PRO A 106 -2.79 -3.09 -10.89
CA PRO A 106 -2.34 -3.38 -12.24
C PRO A 106 -2.43 -2.10 -13.08
N LYS A 107 -1.31 -1.67 -13.68
CA LYS A 107 -1.28 -0.51 -14.59
C LYS A 107 -1.86 -0.92 -15.95
N GLN A 108 -2.77 -0.13 -16.50
CA GLN A 108 -3.26 -0.31 -17.86
C GLN A 108 -2.68 0.75 -18.80
N PRO A 109 -2.56 0.44 -20.11
CA PRO A 109 -2.14 1.43 -21.09
C PRO A 109 -3.13 2.60 -21.10
N ILE A 110 -2.58 3.81 -21.26
CA ILE A 110 -3.37 5.03 -21.43
C ILE A 110 -4.20 4.88 -22.70
N VAL A 111 -5.52 5.04 -22.58
CA VAL A 111 -6.41 4.86 -23.74
C VAL A 111 -6.50 6.17 -24.53
N PRO A 112 -6.37 6.16 -25.87
CA PRO A 112 -6.32 7.39 -26.67
C PRO A 112 -7.56 8.28 -26.55
N TRP A 113 -8.71 7.67 -26.31
CA TRP A 113 -10.00 8.35 -26.22
C TRP A 113 -10.31 8.97 -24.86
N HIS A 114 -9.45 8.79 -23.85
CA HIS A 114 -9.78 9.23 -22.49
C HIS A 114 -10.04 10.74 -22.40
N GLU A 115 -9.33 11.54 -23.21
CA GLU A 115 -9.54 12.99 -23.24
C GLU A 115 -10.89 13.36 -23.84
N LEU A 116 -11.38 12.60 -24.83
CA LEU A 116 -12.66 12.87 -25.50
C LEU A 116 -13.87 12.60 -24.60
N VAL A 117 -13.78 11.60 -23.73
CA VAL A 117 -14.88 11.20 -22.83
C VAL A 117 -14.86 12.01 -21.53
N TRP A 118 -13.68 12.36 -21.03
CA TRP A 118 -13.53 12.90 -19.69
C TRP A 118 -13.09 14.37 -19.60
N ARG A 119 -12.68 15.02 -20.70
CA ARG A 119 -12.63 16.49 -20.74
C ARG A 119 -14.03 17.02 -21.08
N LYS A 120 -14.61 17.80 -20.18
CA LYS A 120 -15.65 18.78 -20.51
C LYS A 120 -15.04 20.18 -20.39
N HIS A 121 -15.46 21.08 -21.28
CA HIS A 121 -15.17 22.51 -21.29
C HIS A 121 -15.37 23.16 -19.91
#